data_AF-A0A9D1EXY0-F1
#
_entry.id   AF-A0A9D1EXY0-F1
#
_cell.length_a   1.000
_cell.length_b   1.000
_cell.length_c   1.000
_cell.angle_alpha   90.00
_cell.angle_beta   90.00
_cell.angle_gamma   90.00
#
_symmetry.space_group_name_H-M   'P 1'
#
loop_
_entity.id
_entity.type
_entity.pdbx_description
1 polymer ?
#
loop_
_entity_poly.entity_id
_entity_poly.type
_entity_poly.pdbx_seq_one_letter_code
_entity_poly.pdbx_strand_id
1 'polypeptide(L)'
;MTTNFDFLKQVDSDLFKIITEAEKLYRDEYFEQCMTQTRRFGENVCKNVLGNTRTTESTFDEMLATLKDMTNGEEQEKEFIDDLYFLKKSGNTSVHSVKVKHDGMAALECLQRAFEVAINFAVYSQGANSNILKLRYDTELLVTGKKSKNSLAERYTEEKKKTLKKVQSQQVKKQKKQQSYTTKSATPQKGFPFFWAIVSLSSAISLGVIITLFLIIKF
;
A
#
# COMPACT_ATOMS: atom_id res chain seq x y z
N MET A 1 23.64 -8.65 -1.52
CA MET A 1 22.22 -8.96 -1.76
C MET A 1 21.63 -7.80 -2.52
N THR A 2 20.85 -8.06 -3.58
CA THR A 2 20.16 -7.00 -4.31
C THR A 2 18.98 -6.50 -3.46
N THR A 3 18.83 -5.18 -3.33
CA THR A 3 17.81 -4.54 -2.48
C THR A 3 17.09 -3.42 -3.24
N ASN A 4 15.86 -3.08 -2.83
CA ASN A 4 15.17 -1.90 -3.37
C ASN A 4 15.97 -0.61 -3.12
N PHE A 5 16.78 -0.58 -2.07
CA PHE A 5 17.49 0.60 -1.60
C PHE A 5 18.92 0.72 -2.16
N ASP A 6 19.27 -0.02 -3.22
CA ASP A 6 20.64 -0.01 -3.80
C ASP A 6 21.15 1.42 -4.11
N PHE A 7 20.24 2.33 -4.49
CA PHE A 7 20.59 3.73 -4.78
C PHE A 7 21.11 4.50 -3.55
N LEU A 8 20.70 4.13 -2.33
CA LEU A 8 21.18 4.77 -1.11
C LEU A 8 22.64 4.46 -0.81
N LYS A 9 23.21 3.39 -1.35
CA LYS A 9 24.59 2.97 -1.05
C LYS A 9 25.63 4.05 -1.34
N GLN A 10 25.37 4.88 -2.35
CA GLN A 10 26.24 6.00 -2.72
C GLN A 10 25.84 7.32 -2.06
N VAL A 11 24.63 7.39 -1.50
CA VAL A 11 24.08 8.60 -0.86
C VAL A 11 24.46 8.61 0.62
N ASP A 12 24.10 7.56 1.35
CA ASP A 12 24.39 7.41 2.78
C ASP A 12 24.51 5.93 3.13
N SER A 13 25.74 5.51 3.46
CA SER A 13 26.06 4.10 3.70
C SER A 13 25.45 3.55 4.99
N ASP A 14 25.16 4.40 5.97
CA ASP A 14 24.62 3.96 7.26
C ASP A 14 23.11 3.84 7.18
N LEU A 15 22.44 4.80 6.54
CA LEU A 15 21.03 4.67 6.18
C LEU A 15 20.78 3.44 5.30
N PHE A 16 21.66 3.19 4.32
CA PHE A 16 21.60 1.98 3.49
C PHE A 16 21.69 0.69 4.32
N LYS A 17 22.60 0.60 5.30
CA LYS A 17 22.74 -0.57 6.17
C LYS A 17 21.47 -0.80 7.00
N ILE A 18 20.94 0.26 7.62
CA ILE A 18 19.74 0.17 8.47
C ILE A 18 18.56 -0.37 7.66
N ILE A 19 18.30 0.21 6.48
CA ILE A 19 17.12 -0.16 5.70
C ILE A 19 17.26 -1.52 5.00
N THR A 20 18.48 -1.90 4.63
CA THR A 20 18.75 -3.25 4.10
C THR A 20 18.53 -4.31 5.17
N GLU A 21 18.87 -4.03 6.43
CA GLU A 21 18.55 -4.92 7.54
C GLU A 21 17.04 -5.02 7.77
N ALA A 22 16.29 -3.92 7.61
CA ALA A 22 14.83 -3.95 7.68
C ALA A 22 14.23 -4.90 6.61
N GLU A 23 14.68 -4.81 5.36
CA GLU A 23 14.24 -5.75 4.30
C GLU A 23 14.59 -7.21 4.63
N LYS A 24 15.74 -7.45 5.27
CA LYS A 24 16.15 -8.79 5.68
C LYS A 24 15.23 -9.33 6.78
N LEU A 25 14.97 -8.54 7.82
CA LEU A 25 14.05 -8.89 8.88
C LEU A 25 12.65 -9.19 8.34
N TYR A 26 12.19 -8.44 7.33
CA TYR A 26 10.92 -8.73 6.66
C TYR A 26 10.92 -10.10 5.98
N ARG A 27 11.95 -10.42 5.20
CA ARG A 27 12.07 -11.73 4.51
C ARG A 27 12.14 -12.89 5.49
N ASP A 28 12.75 -12.66 6.64
CA ASP A 28 12.88 -13.63 7.72
C ASP A 28 11.63 -13.65 8.64
N GLU A 29 10.55 -12.95 8.25
CA GLU A 29 9.26 -12.86 8.95
C GLU A 29 9.31 -12.19 10.35
N TYR A 30 10.42 -11.54 10.67
CA TYR A 30 10.60 -10.68 11.84
C TYR A 30 9.96 -9.30 11.63
N PHE A 31 8.63 -9.29 11.45
CA PHE A 31 7.88 -8.10 11.03
C PHE A 31 7.94 -6.94 12.03
N GLU A 32 7.92 -7.20 13.33
CA GLU A 32 8.01 -6.14 14.35
C GLU A 32 9.41 -5.50 14.38
N GLN A 33 10.45 -6.31 14.22
CA GLN A 33 11.83 -5.83 14.14
C GLN A 33 12.05 -5.05 12.83
N CYS A 34 11.45 -5.49 11.72
CA CYS A 34 11.41 -4.73 10.47
C CYS A 34 10.83 -3.32 10.69
N MET A 35 9.64 -3.22 11.31
CA MET A 35 9.00 -1.92 11.63
C MET A 35 9.84 -1.07 12.59
N THR A 36 10.55 -1.71 13.53
CA THR A 36 11.48 -1.01 14.43
C THR A 36 12.68 -0.45 13.67
N GLN A 37 13.24 -1.19 12.71
CA GLN A 37 14.35 -0.71 11.88
C GLN A 37 13.91 0.39 10.92
N THR A 38 12.70 0.33 10.33
CA THR A 38 12.20 1.43 9.48
C THR A 38 11.96 2.71 10.29
N ARG A 39 11.51 2.59 11.55
CA ARG A 39 11.47 3.74 12.48
C ARG A 39 12.87 4.30 12.73
N ARG A 40 13.86 3.45 13.05
CA ARG A 40 15.25 3.89 13.25
C ARG A 40 15.79 4.58 11.99
N PHE A 41 15.49 4.04 10.81
CA PHE A 41 15.83 4.66 9.53
C PHE A 41 15.22 6.06 9.42
N GLY A 42 13.90 6.20 9.61
CA GLY A 42 13.22 7.50 9.56
C GLY A 42 13.77 8.52 10.55
N GLU A 43 14.13 8.08 11.76
CA GLU A 43 14.75 8.94 12.77
C GLU A 43 16.11 9.48 12.32
N ASN A 44 16.94 8.65 11.69
CA ASN A 44 18.24 9.08 11.18
C ASN A 44 18.12 9.95 9.91
N VAL A 45 17.14 9.66 9.04
CA VAL A 45 16.82 10.55 7.92
C VAL A 45 16.42 11.93 8.43
N CYS A 46 15.52 12.00 9.42
CA CYS A 46 15.07 13.25 10.01
C CYS A 46 16.24 14.03 10.64
N LYS A 47 17.14 13.35 11.36
CA LYS A 47 18.40 13.95 11.87
C LYS A 47 19.25 14.54 10.76
N ASN A 48 19.44 13.80 9.67
CA ASN A 48 20.29 14.24 8.55
C ASN A 48 19.69 15.44 7.80
N VAL A 49 18.36 15.46 7.61
CA VAL A 49 17.66 16.59 6.98
C VAL A 49 17.74 17.85 7.83
N LEU A 50 17.55 17.73 9.14
CA LEU A 50 17.68 18.87 10.05
C LEU A 50 19.13 19.38 10.12
N GLY A 51 20.12 18.48 10.07
CA GLY A 51 21.53 18.84 10.06
C GLY A 51 21.91 19.81 11.17
N ASN A 52 22.46 20.97 10.80
CA ASN A 52 22.87 22.04 11.74
C ASN A 52 21.71 22.89 12.25
N THR A 53 20.52 22.77 11.66
CA THR A 53 19.29 23.43 12.14
C THR A 53 18.70 22.75 13.36
N ARG A 54 19.22 21.57 13.71
CA ARG A 54 18.94 20.92 14.99
C ARG A 54 19.49 21.78 16.12
N THR A 55 18.63 22.09 17.09
CA THR A 55 18.97 22.88 18.25
C THR A 55 19.08 21.96 19.47
N THR A 56 17.96 21.68 20.13
CA THR A 56 17.89 20.93 21.39
C THR A 56 17.15 19.60 21.26
N GLU A 57 16.67 19.24 20.07
CA GLU A 57 15.82 18.08 19.88
C GLU A 57 16.56 16.80 20.25
N SER A 58 15.98 16.04 21.17
CA SER A 58 16.51 14.79 21.72
C SER A 58 15.74 13.57 21.23
N THR A 59 14.47 13.76 20.83
CA THR A 59 13.57 12.69 20.41
C THR A 59 13.18 12.79 18.94
N PHE A 60 12.71 11.67 18.38
CA PHE A 60 12.17 11.65 17.02
C PHE A 60 10.92 12.56 16.88
N ASP A 61 10.10 12.69 17.92
CA ASP A 61 8.91 13.54 17.86
C ASP A 61 9.25 15.03 17.79
N GLU A 62 10.19 15.48 18.62
CA GLU A 62 10.68 16.86 18.62
C GLU A 62 11.27 17.23 17.25
N MET A 63 12.10 16.35 16.68
CA MET A 63 12.67 16.57 15.35
C MET A 63 11.59 16.68 14.26
N LEU A 64 10.53 15.88 14.33
CA LEU A 64 9.42 15.97 13.37
C LEU A 64 8.63 17.27 13.52
N ALA A 65 8.44 17.76 14.74
CA ALA A 65 7.81 19.05 14.98
C ALA A 65 8.65 20.19 14.38
N THR A 66 9.97 20.22 14.66
CA THR A 66 10.88 21.22 14.06
C THR A 66 10.87 21.14 12.54
N LEU A 67 10.96 19.94 11.97
CA LEU A 67 10.92 19.75 10.51
C LEU A 67 9.60 20.27 9.92
N LYS A 68 8.48 20.07 10.62
CA LYS A 68 7.15 20.58 10.23
C LYS A 68 7.04 22.10 10.36
N ASP A 69 7.78 22.74 11.25
CA ASP A 69 7.76 24.20 11.35
C ASP A 69 8.64 24.86 10.27
N MET A 70 9.57 24.10 9.68
CA MET A 70 10.49 24.56 8.63
C MET A 70 9.96 24.41 7.19
N THR A 71 8.86 23.70 6.97
CA THR A 71 8.32 23.46 5.61
C THR A 71 7.76 24.74 5.00
N ASN A 72 7.91 24.90 3.69
CA ASN A 72 7.28 25.96 2.90
C ASN A 72 5.84 25.62 2.50
N GLY A 73 5.37 24.42 2.84
CA GLY A 73 4.01 23.95 2.62
C GLY A 73 3.82 23.24 1.27
N GLU A 74 4.91 22.91 0.59
CA GLU A 74 4.88 22.13 -0.64
C GLU A 74 4.31 20.73 -0.38
N GLU A 75 3.63 20.17 -1.37
CA GLU A 75 2.96 18.87 -1.24
C GLU A 75 3.96 17.75 -0.95
N GLN A 76 5.12 17.79 -1.62
CA GLN A 76 6.20 16.83 -1.44
C GLN A 76 6.79 16.87 -0.01
N GLU A 77 6.93 18.06 0.58
CA GLU A 77 7.41 18.21 1.96
C GLU A 77 6.40 17.62 2.96
N LYS A 78 5.10 17.83 2.71
CA LYS A 78 4.03 17.25 3.54
C LYS A 78 4.01 15.74 3.47
N GLU A 79 4.06 15.17 2.26
CA GLU A 79 4.11 13.71 2.06
C GLU A 79 5.33 13.10 2.76
N PHE A 80 6.50 13.73 2.62
CA PHE A 80 7.73 13.30 3.29
C PHE A 80 7.59 13.28 4.82
N ILE A 81 7.03 14.34 5.41
CA ILE A 81 6.80 14.45 6.85
C ILE A 81 5.75 13.44 7.32
N ASP A 82 4.67 13.25 6.57
CA ASP A 82 3.60 12.30 6.88
C ASP A 82 4.12 10.85 6.88
N ASP A 83 4.97 10.51 5.92
CA ASP A 83 5.64 9.20 5.90
C ASP A 83 6.57 9.01 7.10
N LEU A 84 7.33 10.02 7.51
CA LEU A 84 8.16 9.94 8.72
C LEU A 84 7.30 9.77 9.99
N TYR A 85 6.18 10.48 10.11
CA TYR A 85 5.22 10.27 11.21
C TYR A 85 4.64 8.86 11.21
N PHE A 86 4.33 8.32 10.03
CA PHE A 86 3.87 6.94 9.90
C PHE A 86 4.92 5.96 10.41
N LEU A 87 6.17 6.08 9.97
CA LEU A 87 7.26 5.21 10.42
C LEU A 87 7.48 5.29 11.94
N LYS A 88 7.43 6.51 12.50
CA LYS A 88 7.48 6.72 13.96
C LYS A 88 6.37 5.96 14.68
N LYS A 89 5.12 6.15 14.24
CA LYS A 89 3.92 5.57 14.86
C LYS A 89 3.94 4.04 14.79
N SER A 90 4.23 3.48 13.61
CA SER A 90 4.25 2.03 13.38
C SER A 90 5.36 1.36 14.17
N GLY A 91 6.58 1.91 14.16
CA GLY A 91 7.68 1.36 14.96
C GLY A 91 7.44 1.43 16.46
N ASN A 92 6.94 2.56 16.98
CA ASN A 92 6.58 2.66 18.41
C ASN A 92 5.50 1.63 18.79
N THR A 93 4.50 1.46 17.93
CA THR A 93 3.43 0.48 18.16
C THR A 93 4.00 -0.94 18.19
N SER A 94 4.93 -1.28 17.29
CA SER A 94 5.53 -2.62 17.22
C SER A 94 6.37 -3.02 18.44
N VAL A 95 6.94 -2.05 19.16
CA VAL A 95 7.77 -2.31 20.36
C VAL A 95 6.93 -2.32 21.64
N HIS A 96 5.89 -1.49 21.70
CA HIS A 96 5.12 -1.28 22.93
C HIS A 96 3.77 -2.00 22.94
N SER A 97 3.40 -2.71 21.87
CA SER A 97 2.17 -3.50 21.88
C SER A 97 2.29 -4.71 22.80
N VAL A 98 1.30 -4.87 23.69
CA VAL A 98 1.20 -6.02 24.61
C VAL A 98 1.04 -7.35 23.87
N LYS A 99 0.52 -7.31 22.65
CA LYS A 99 0.33 -8.49 21.80
C LYS A 99 1.31 -8.43 20.64
N VAL A 100 2.05 -9.53 20.43
CA VAL A 100 2.86 -9.73 19.24
C VAL A 100 1.94 -9.81 18.03
N LYS A 101 2.14 -8.94 17.06
CA LYS A 101 1.40 -8.91 15.80
C LYS A 101 2.32 -9.37 14.67
N HIS A 102 2.06 -10.56 14.13
CA HIS A 102 2.68 -11.02 12.89
C HIS A 102 2.05 -10.35 11.65
N ASP A 103 2.03 -9.02 11.64
CA ASP A 103 1.39 -8.23 10.59
C ASP A 103 2.38 -7.91 9.46
N GLY A 104 2.50 -8.86 8.53
CA GLY A 104 3.35 -8.70 7.35
C GLY A 104 2.86 -7.61 6.39
N MET A 105 1.59 -7.19 6.46
CA MET A 105 1.08 -6.09 5.62
C MET A 105 1.51 -4.73 6.18
N ALA A 106 1.39 -4.54 7.49
CA ALA A 106 1.87 -3.32 8.15
C ALA A 106 3.39 -3.15 8.00
N ALA A 107 4.15 -4.24 8.13
CA ALA A 107 5.60 -4.20 7.91
C ALA A 107 5.96 -3.89 6.45
N LEU A 108 5.18 -4.38 5.48
CA LEU A 108 5.39 -4.07 4.07
C LEU A 108 5.10 -2.59 3.77
N GLU A 109 4.01 -2.03 4.31
CA GLU A 109 3.70 -0.61 4.17
C GLU A 109 4.81 0.27 4.77
N CYS A 110 5.39 -0.14 5.91
CA CYS A 110 6.54 0.54 6.50
C CYS A 110 7.75 0.56 5.56
N LEU A 111 8.05 -0.54 4.86
CA LEU A 111 9.15 -0.57 3.89
C LEU A 111 8.87 0.30 2.66
N GLN A 112 7.62 0.28 2.16
CA GLN A 112 7.22 1.11 1.02
C GLN A 112 7.31 2.60 1.34
N ARG A 113 6.83 3.05 2.50
CA ARG A 113 6.95 4.45 2.92
C ARG A 113 8.40 4.83 3.22
N ALA A 114 9.19 3.93 3.83
CA ALA A 114 10.62 4.17 4.00
C ALA A 114 11.36 4.33 2.65
N PHE A 115 10.88 3.67 1.60
CA PHE A 115 11.40 3.84 0.24
C PHE A 115 11.08 5.22 -0.34
N GLU A 116 9.85 5.71 -0.18
CA GLU A 116 9.50 7.08 -0.61
C GLU A 116 10.28 8.14 0.19
N VAL A 117 10.45 7.94 1.51
CA VAL A 117 11.32 8.77 2.36
C VAL A 117 12.77 8.75 1.85
N ALA A 118 13.30 7.58 1.48
CA ALA A 118 14.65 7.44 0.94
C ALA A 118 14.84 8.17 -0.39
N ILE A 119 13.85 8.10 -1.30
CA ILE A 119 13.87 8.80 -2.58
C ILE A 119 13.90 10.31 -2.35
N ASN A 120 12.97 10.82 -1.53
CA ASN A 120 12.87 12.24 -1.22
C ASN A 120 14.15 12.76 -0.56
N PHE A 121 14.68 12.03 0.43
CA PHE A 121 15.96 12.35 1.06
C PHE A 121 17.11 12.40 0.04
N ALA A 122 17.25 11.37 -0.80
CA ALA A 122 18.33 11.31 -1.77
C ALA A 122 18.29 12.48 -2.77
N VAL A 123 17.11 12.81 -3.31
CA VAL A 123 16.98 13.83 -4.35
C VAL A 123 17.02 15.23 -3.77
N TYR A 124 16.22 15.51 -2.74
CA TYR A 124 15.98 16.89 -2.28
C TYR A 124 16.91 17.32 -1.16
N SER A 125 17.39 16.41 -0.32
CA SER A 125 18.37 16.73 0.73
C SER A 125 19.81 16.53 0.26
N GLN A 126 20.08 15.51 -0.55
CA GLN A 126 21.44 15.14 -0.95
C GLN A 126 21.77 15.46 -2.42
N GLY A 127 20.82 15.99 -3.20
CA GLY A 127 21.07 16.39 -4.60
C GLY A 127 21.37 15.23 -5.55
N ALA A 128 20.90 14.02 -5.24
CA ALA A 128 21.09 12.86 -6.08
C ALA A 128 20.33 12.98 -7.42
N ASN A 129 20.69 12.11 -8.37
CA ASN A 129 20.11 12.13 -9.72
C ASN A 129 18.58 11.99 -9.69
N SER A 130 17.86 12.93 -10.30
CA SER A 130 16.39 12.97 -10.35
C SER A 130 15.75 11.76 -11.03
N ASN A 131 16.51 10.96 -11.79
CA ASN A 131 16.04 9.68 -12.31
C ASN A 131 15.63 8.69 -11.21
N ILE A 132 16.11 8.86 -9.97
CA ILE A 132 15.72 8.05 -8.80
C ILE A 132 14.21 8.21 -8.50
N LEU A 133 13.59 9.36 -8.80
CA LEU A 133 12.14 9.59 -8.63
C LEU A 133 11.25 8.63 -9.44
N LYS A 134 11.82 7.99 -10.47
CA LYS A 134 11.11 7.02 -11.32
C LYS A 134 11.11 5.61 -10.71
N LEU A 135 11.93 5.36 -9.69
CA LEU A 135 11.99 4.07 -9.04
C LEU A 135 10.68 3.80 -8.29
N ARG A 136 10.32 2.53 -8.19
CA ARG A 136 9.15 2.06 -7.45
C ARG A 136 9.57 0.89 -6.61
N TYR A 137 8.98 0.76 -5.44
CA TYR A 137 9.26 -0.36 -4.56
C TYR A 137 8.83 -1.68 -5.22
N ASP A 138 9.78 -2.60 -5.41
CA ASP A 138 9.57 -3.91 -6.01
C ASP A 138 9.40 -4.97 -4.92
N THR A 139 8.14 -5.37 -4.70
CA THR A 139 7.78 -6.40 -3.74
C THR A 139 8.21 -7.80 -4.21
N GLU A 140 8.30 -8.05 -5.52
CA GLU A 140 8.85 -9.31 -6.04
C GLU A 140 10.34 -9.40 -5.73
N LEU A 141 11.08 -8.29 -5.89
CA LEU A 141 12.48 -8.21 -5.49
C LEU A 141 12.64 -8.49 -3.99
N LEU A 142 11.79 -7.88 -3.15
CA LEU A 142 11.83 -8.08 -1.70
C LEU A 142 11.70 -9.56 -1.34
N VAL A 143 10.73 -10.27 -1.91
CA VAL A 143 10.42 -11.66 -1.55
C VAL A 143 11.36 -12.66 -2.22
N THR A 144 11.71 -12.43 -3.49
CA THR A 144 12.44 -13.42 -4.30
C THR A 144 13.94 -13.16 -4.40
N GLY A 145 14.39 -11.96 -4.03
CA GLY A 145 15.78 -11.50 -4.19
C GLY A 145 16.17 -11.23 -5.65
N LYS A 146 15.23 -11.32 -6.60
CA LYS A 146 15.47 -11.11 -8.04
C LYS A 146 14.66 -9.93 -8.53
N LYS A 147 15.31 -8.99 -9.23
CA LYS A 147 14.61 -7.87 -9.89
C LYS A 147 13.67 -8.43 -10.94
N SER A 148 12.41 -8.00 -10.91
CA SER A 148 11.49 -8.31 -12.00
C SER A 148 11.98 -7.67 -13.29
N LYS A 149 11.89 -8.41 -14.40
CA LYS A 149 12.24 -7.88 -15.73
C LYS A 149 11.20 -6.90 -16.28
N ASN A 150 9.92 -7.08 -15.91
CA ASN A 150 8.80 -6.29 -16.39
C ASN A 150 7.97 -5.80 -15.19
N SER A 151 7.55 -4.54 -15.19
CA SER A 151 6.65 -4.04 -14.15
C SER A 151 5.31 -4.79 -14.18
N LEU A 152 4.59 -4.84 -13.06
CA LEU A 152 3.29 -5.52 -13.00
C LEU A 152 2.28 -4.89 -13.99
N ALA A 153 2.38 -3.58 -14.21
CA ALA A 153 1.64 -2.85 -15.22
C ALA A 153 2.03 -3.28 -16.65
N GLU A 154 3.32 -3.43 -16.94
CA GLU A 154 3.78 -3.97 -18.22
C GLU A 154 3.25 -5.37 -18.44
N ARG A 155 3.35 -6.26 -17.44
CA ARG A 155 2.78 -7.62 -17.50
C ARG A 155 1.28 -7.60 -17.77
N TYR A 156 0.53 -6.70 -17.11
CA TYR A 156 -0.91 -6.56 -17.36
C TYR A 156 -1.20 -6.08 -18.80
N THR A 157 -0.44 -5.10 -19.31
CA THR A 157 -0.62 -4.63 -20.69
C THR A 157 -0.22 -5.69 -21.72
N GLU A 158 0.82 -6.48 -21.44
CA GLU A 158 1.26 -7.61 -22.26
C GLU A 158 0.20 -8.72 -22.26
N GLU A 159 -0.31 -9.11 -21.10
CA GLU A 159 -1.39 -10.09 -20.98
C GLU A 159 -2.65 -9.61 -21.71
N LYS A 160 -3.05 -8.34 -21.55
CA LYS A 160 -4.17 -7.74 -22.31
C LYS A 160 -3.93 -7.79 -23.82
N LYS A 161 -2.71 -7.47 -24.28
CA LYS A 161 -2.34 -7.57 -25.71
C LYS A 161 -2.33 -9.03 -26.20
N LYS A 162 -1.90 -10.00 -25.38
CA LYS A 162 -1.95 -11.44 -25.69
C LYS A 162 -3.39 -11.94 -25.77
N THR A 163 -4.28 -11.49 -24.87
CA THR A 163 -5.71 -11.85 -24.93
C THR A 163 -6.35 -11.31 -26.21
N LEU A 164 -6.05 -10.07 -26.58
CA LEU A 164 -6.54 -9.46 -27.84
C LEU A 164 -6.04 -10.18 -29.09
N LYS A 165 -4.76 -10.58 -29.13
CA LYS A 165 -4.21 -11.38 -30.25
C LYS A 165 -4.82 -12.79 -30.31
N LYS A 166 -5.11 -13.42 -29.17
CA LYS A 166 -5.75 -14.74 -29.11
C LYS A 166 -7.17 -14.70 -29.69
N VAL A 167 -7.92 -13.62 -29.44
CA VAL A 167 -9.25 -13.38 -30.04
C VAL A 167 -9.17 -13.18 -31.56
N GLN A 168 -8.15 -12.48 -32.08
CA GLN A 168 -7.95 -12.34 -33.53
C GLN A 168 -7.51 -13.66 -34.21
N SER A 169 -6.66 -14.46 -33.57
CA SER A 169 -6.20 -15.75 -34.12
C SER A 169 -7.26 -16.86 -34.11
N GLN A 170 -8.30 -16.77 -33.26
CA GLN A 170 -9.44 -17.69 -33.30
C GLN A 170 -10.45 -17.36 -34.42
N GLN A 171 -10.38 -16.16 -35.03
CA GLN A 171 -11.28 -15.77 -36.14
C GLN A 171 -10.85 -16.33 -37.51
N VAL A 172 -9.66 -16.92 -37.65
CA VAL A 172 -9.17 -17.41 -38.96
C VAL A 172 -9.54 -18.87 -39.26
N LYS A 173 -10.17 -19.62 -38.33
CA LYS A 173 -10.49 -21.05 -38.53
C LYS A 173 -11.98 -21.45 -38.48
N LYS A 174 -12.93 -20.53 -38.64
CA LYS A 174 -14.35 -20.90 -38.83
C LYS A 174 -15.02 -20.02 -39.88
N GLN A 175 -14.99 -20.46 -41.14
CA GLN A 175 -16.01 -20.06 -42.10
C GLN A 175 -17.25 -20.96 -41.96
N LYS A 176 -18.41 -20.29 -42.00
CA LYS A 176 -19.79 -20.76 -42.23
C LYS A 176 -20.48 -21.59 -41.14
N LYS A 177 -21.13 -20.87 -40.21
CA LYS A 177 -22.59 -20.95 -40.01
C LYS A 177 -23.09 -19.54 -39.69
N GLN A 178 -24.03 -19.05 -40.51
CA GLN A 178 -24.77 -17.83 -40.21
C GLN A 178 -25.53 -18.05 -38.88
N GLN A 179 -25.11 -17.33 -37.83
CA GLN A 179 -25.96 -17.09 -36.66
C GLN A 179 -26.23 -15.59 -36.62
N SER A 180 -27.45 -15.26 -37.01
CA SER A 180 -28.10 -13.99 -36.72
C SER A 180 -28.08 -13.78 -35.21
N TYR A 181 -27.35 -12.77 -34.75
CA TYR A 181 -27.57 -12.19 -33.43
C TYR A 181 -28.42 -10.94 -33.64
N THR A 182 -29.74 -11.12 -33.64
CA THR A 182 -30.62 -10.03 -33.26
C THR A 182 -30.33 -9.75 -31.78
N THR A 183 -29.94 -8.52 -31.47
CA THR A 183 -30.01 -8.03 -30.10
C THR A 183 -31.48 -7.97 -29.74
N LYS A 184 -32.00 -9.03 -29.12
CA LYS A 184 -33.24 -8.90 -28.34
C LYS A 184 -32.89 -8.03 -27.14
N SER A 185 -33.28 -6.76 -27.20
CA SER A 185 -33.47 -5.95 -26.00
C SER A 185 -34.27 -6.78 -25.01
N ALA A 186 -33.71 -7.00 -23.81
CA ALA A 186 -34.40 -7.74 -22.76
C ALA A 186 -35.77 -7.11 -22.54
N THR A 187 -36.83 -7.85 -22.88
CA THR A 187 -38.18 -7.46 -22.53
C THR A 187 -38.28 -7.41 -21.01
N PRO A 188 -38.98 -6.42 -20.44
CA PRO A 188 -39.12 -6.30 -19.00
C PRO A 188 -39.73 -7.61 -18.47
N GLN A 189 -38.98 -8.33 -17.63
CA GLN A 189 -39.52 -9.48 -16.93
C GLN A 189 -40.67 -8.98 -16.04
N LYS A 190 -41.90 -9.29 -16.44
CA LYS A 190 -43.07 -9.17 -15.58
C LYS A 190 -42.95 -10.25 -14.51
N GLY A 191 -42.49 -9.87 -13.34
CA GLY A 191 -42.42 -10.72 -12.17
C GLY A 191 -41.72 -9.98 -11.05
N PHE A 192 -42.32 -9.99 -9.85
CA PHE A 192 -41.68 -9.45 -8.67
C PHE A 192 -40.38 -10.22 -8.43
N PRO A 193 -39.20 -9.56 -8.37
CA PRO A 193 -37.94 -10.29 -8.29
C PRO A 193 -37.92 -11.14 -7.04
N PHE A 194 -37.46 -12.39 -7.16
CA PHE A 194 -37.42 -13.37 -6.06
C PHE A 194 -36.77 -12.81 -4.78
N PHE A 195 -35.74 -11.98 -4.95
CA PHE A 195 -35.10 -11.25 -3.86
C PHE A 195 -36.09 -10.37 -3.07
N TRP A 196 -36.95 -9.62 -3.75
CA TRP A 196 -37.92 -8.76 -3.09
C TRP A 196 -39.04 -9.55 -2.42
N ALA A 197 -39.40 -10.74 -2.93
CA ALA A 197 -40.36 -11.64 -2.28
C ALA A 197 -39.83 -12.17 -0.94
N ILE A 198 -38.52 -12.43 -0.85
CA ILE A 198 -37.87 -12.83 0.41
C ILE A 198 -37.83 -11.65 1.40
N VAL A 199 -37.50 -10.46 0.91
CA VAL A 199 -37.46 -9.25 1.75
C VAL A 199 -38.83 -8.92 2.32
N SER A 200 -39.91 -8.97 1.52
CA SER A 200 -41.26 -8.71 2.02
C SER A 200 -41.73 -9.74 3.05
N LEU A 201 -41.38 -11.02 2.87
CA LEU A 201 -41.69 -12.07 3.84
C LEU A 201 -40.98 -11.85 5.19
N SER A 202 -39.69 -11.49 5.17
CA SER A 202 -38.94 -11.20 6.40
C SER A 202 -39.49 -10.00 7.18
N SER A 203 -39.94 -8.96 6.46
CA SER A 203 -40.56 -7.77 7.06
C SER A 203 -41.90 -8.08 7.72
N ALA A 204 -42.75 -8.90 7.08
CA ALA A 204 -44.03 -9.32 7.64
C ALA A 204 -43.87 -10.15 8.94
N ILE A 205 -42.87 -11.05 8.99
CA ILE A 205 -42.56 -11.84 10.19
C ILE A 205 -42.12 -10.90 11.34
N SER A 206 -41.26 -9.92 11.05
CA SER A 206 -40.82 -8.95 12.06
C SER A 206 -41.98 -8.13 12.62
N LEU A 207 -42.90 -7.68 11.77
CA LEU A 207 -44.10 -6.94 12.21
C LEU A 207 -45.03 -7.82 13.05
N GLY A 208 -45.18 -9.10 12.70
CA GLY A 208 -45.96 -10.06 13.49
C GLY A 208 -45.43 -10.23 14.91
N VAL A 209 -44.10 -10.32 15.08
CA VAL A 209 -43.44 -10.40 16.40
C VAL A 209 -43.66 -9.12 17.21
N ILE A 210 -43.60 -7.95 16.58
CA ILE A 210 -43.84 -6.68 17.28
C ILE A 210 -45.31 -6.58 17.74
N ILE A 211 -46.27 -7.00 16.92
CA ILE A 211 -47.69 -6.99 17.27
C ILE A 211 -48.01 -7.99 18.38
N THR A 212 -47.44 -9.20 18.35
CA THR A 212 -47.64 -10.17 19.44
C THR A 212 -47.03 -9.67 20.75
N LEU A 213 -45.85 -9.06 20.72
CA LEU A 213 -45.26 -8.41 21.89
C LEU A 213 -46.15 -7.27 22.41
N PHE A 214 -46.73 -6.45 21.53
CA PHE A 214 -47.65 -5.38 21.91
C PHE A 214 -48.96 -5.88 22.52
N LEU A 215 -49.48 -7.02 22.04
CA LEU A 215 -50.68 -7.65 22.60
C LEU A 215 -50.41 -8.32 23.94
N ILE A 216 -49.23 -8.91 24.14
CA ILE A 216 -48.80 -9.49 25.43
C ILE A 216 -48.57 -8.41 26.50
N ILE A 217 -48.09 -7.22 26.12
CA ILE A 217 -47.85 -6.11 27.06
C ILE A 217 -49.15 -5.39 27.47
N LYS A 218 -50.23 -5.53 26.69
CA LYS A 218 -51.53 -4.90 26.97
C LYS A 218 -52.57 -5.82 27.64
N PHE A 219 -52.20 -7.05 27.98
CA PHE A 219 -52.93 -7.93 28.89
C PHE A 219 -52.17 -8.04 30.22
#